data_AF-A0A1G8DCY0-F1
#
_entry.id   AF-A0A1G8DCY0-F1
#
_cell.length_a   1.000
_cell.length_b   1.000
_cell.length_c   1.000
_cell.angle_alpha   90.00
_cell.angle_beta   90.00
_cell.angle_gamma   90.00
#
_symmetry.space_group_name_H-M   'P 1'
#
loop_
_entity.id
_entity.type
_entity.pdbx_description
1 polymer ?
#
loop_
_entity_poly.entity_id
_entity_poly.type
_entity_poly.pdbx_seq_one_letter_code
_entity_poly.pdbx_strand_id
1 'polypeptide(L)'
;MPYEIPAPMLAKSVPTVPDPAATPGGLSYEPKWDGFRALVSWDGTDVEIGSRGAKPLTRYFPELVEAFARLLPEPCLIDGEIGVPKGEPGSQKLDWESLTQRIHPAASRVNMLAETTPAMFIAFDLLARGDRDLQGEPFSTRRAELVDLLDGLPDPIHVTRTTNDPDLAERWLAEFEGAGLDGVVAKPLAQPYAPNKRTMFKIKHARTADVVALGYRVHKSGAGVGSLLVGLHNEDGQLFNVGAVSAWSNQRRLELVDELAPLVQRDEEGEMKKGEGEKSRFSAADRDSSFVKLRPERVLEVRYDQLEGWRFRHTVQFERWRPDRDPESCRFDQLESVSAYDLGDVLD
;
A
#
# COMPACT_ATOMS: atom_id res chain seq x y z
N MET A 1 -10.87 -17.87 25.99
CA MET A 1 -11.82 -17.79 24.85
C MET A 1 -11.06 -17.13 23.71
N PRO A 2 -11.27 -17.53 22.44
CA PRO A 2 -10.61 -16.87 21.33
C PRO A 2 -10.97 -15.38 21.34
N TYR A 3 -9.98 -14.52 21.10
CA TYR A 3 -10.23 -13.08 21.01
C TYR A 3 -11.05 -12.80 19.75
N GLU A 4 -12.14 -12.06 19.88
CA GLU A 4 -12.87 -11.58 18.71
C GLU A 4 -12.00 -10.55 17.99
N ILE A 5 -11.63 -10.83 16.73
CA ILE A 5 -10.84 -9.90 15.91
C ILE A 5 -11.73 -8.72 15.50
N PRO A 6 -11.47 -7.49 15.98
CA PRO A 6 -12.29 -6.34 15.64
C PRO A 6 -12.01 -5.86 14.22
N ALA A 7 -12.90 -5.01 13.70
CA ALA A 7 -12.58 -4.21 12.53
C ALA A 7 -11.37 -3.30 12.83
N PRO A 8 -10.39 -3.17 11.91
CA PRO A 8 -9.20 -2.37 12.16
C PRO A 8 -9.52 -0.87 12.34
N MET A 9 -8.80 -0.22 13.25
CA MET A 9 -8.77 1.24 13.38
C MET A 9 -8.08 1.86 12.17
N LEU A 10 -8.61 2.95 11.62
CA LEU A 10 -8.20 3.51 10.33
C LEU A 10 -7.48 4.86 10.46
N ALA A 11 -6.78 5.23 9.40
CA ALA A 11 -6.12 6.53 9.31
C ALA A 11 -6.80 7.47 8.30
N LYS A 12 -6.80 8.77 8.59
CA LYS A 12 -7.12 9.86 7.66
C LYS A 12 -5.85 10.30 6.94
N SER A 13 -5.93 10.56 5.63
CA SER A 13 -4.80 11.18 4.92
C SER A 13 -4.66 12.64 5.31
N VAL A 14 -3.45 13.06 5.66
CA VAL A 14 -3.10 14.47 5.88
C VAL A 14 -1.83 14.80 5.07
N PRO A 15 -1.66 16.06 4.63
CA PRO A 15 -0.60 16.41 3.69
C PRO A 15 0.79 16.52 4.33
N THR A 16 0.86 16.76 5.63
CA THR A 16 2.11 16.98 6.38
C THR A 16 2.05 16.29 7.74
N VAL A 17 3.20 16.11 8.37
CA VAL A 17 3.28 15.60 9.74
C VAL A 17 2.50 16.56 10.67
N PRO A 18 1.48 16.07 11.40
CA PRO A 18 0.70 16.93 12.28
C PRO A 18 1.49 17.32 13.53
N ASP A 19 1.33 18.57 13.96
CA ASP A 19 1.91 19.11 15.19
C ASP A 19 1.39 18.33 16.42
N PRO A 20 2.27 17.72 17.23
CA PRO A 20 1.85 16.98 18.42
C PRO A 20 1.15 17.88 19.45
N ALA A 21 1.46 19.18 19.51
CA ALA A 21 0.81 20.13 20.43
C ALA A 21 -0.67 20.36 20.11
N ALA A 22 -1.11 20.09 18.88
CA ALA A 22 -2.51 20.21 18.47
C ALA A 22 -3.36 18.99 18.89
N THR A 23 -2.76 17.94 19.45
CA THR A 23 -3.43 16.70 19.85
C THR A 23 -3.28 16.49 21.37
N PRO A 24 -4.38 16.32 22.13
CA PRO A 24 -4.30 16.01 23.56
C PRO A 24 -3.45 14.76 23.83
N GLY A 25 -2.46 14.90 24.71
CA GLY A 25 -1.50 13.84 25.03
C GLY A 25 -0.39 13.62 24.00
N GLY A 26 -0.35 14.39 22.91
CA GLY A 26 0.66 14.29 21.87
C GLY A 26 0.41 13.19 20.86
N LEU A 27 1.40 12.97 20.00
CA LEU A 27 1.41 11.98 18.94
C LEU A 27 2.64 11.08 19.07
N SER A 28 2.47 9.82 18.73
CA SER A 28 3.57 8.91 18.37
C SER A 28 3.54 8.70 16.86
N TYR A 29 4.72 8.73 16.25
CA TYR A 29 4.94 8.56 14.83
C TYR A 29 5.63 7.22 14.58
N GLU A 30 5.19 6.51 13.56
CA GLU A 30 5.72 5.20 13.18
C GLU A 30 5.89 5.11 11.67
N PRO A 31 6.83 4.31 11.16
CA PRO A 31 6.87 3.95 9.75
C PRO A 31 5.52 3.40 9.27
N LYS A 32 5.08 3.83 8.09
CA LYS A 32 3.92 3.25 7.43
C LYS A 32 4.36 2.04 6.62
N TRP A 33 4.27 0.88 7.24
CA TRP A 33 4.55 -0.41 6.62
C TRP A 33 3.71 -0.66 5.35
N ASP A 34 4.34 -1.36 4.40
CA ASP A 34 3.76 -1.69 3.11
C ASP A 34 3.60 -3.21 2.96
N GLY A 35 2.50 -3.73 3.50
CA GLY A 35 2.24 -5.15 3.49
C GLY A 35 0.76 -5.50 3.60
N PHE A 36 0.48 -6.61 4.26
CA PHE A 36 -0.88 -6.99 4.63
C PHE A 36 -1.10 -6.73 6.10
N ARG A 37 -1.95 -5.74 6.41
CA ARG A 37 -2.45 -5.57 7.77
C ARG A 37 -3.10 -6.85 8.29
N ALA A 38 -2.65 -7.29 9.45
CA ALA A 38 -3.01 -8.53 10.08
C ALA A 38 -3.27 -8.32 11.58
N LEU A 39 -4.47 -8.71 12.02
CA LEU A 39 -4.77 -8.87 13.44
C LEU A 39 -4.57 -10.33 13.81
N VAL A 40 -3.72 -10.58 14.80
CA VAL A 40 -3.32 -11.91 15.25
C VAL A 40 -3.98 -12.16 16.60
N SER A 41 -4.92 -13.10 16.63
CA SER A 41 -5.49 -13.64 17.87
C SER A 41 -4.81 -14.96 18.19
N TRP A 42 -4.22 -15.07 19.36
CA TRP A 42 -3.71 -16.34 19.87
C TRP A 42 -4.21 -16.58 21.29
N ASP A 43 -4.93 -17.68 21.50
CA ASP A 43 -5.55 -17.99 22.80
C ASP A 43 -4.74 -18.97 23.67
N GLY A 44 -3.51 -19.27 23.27
CA GLY A 44 -2.65 -20.28 23.88
C GLY A 44 -2.75 -21.65 23.20
N THR A 45 -3.75 -21.88 22.34
CA THR A 45 -3.92 -23.11 21.57
C THR A 45 -3.97 -22.83 20.07
N ASP A 46 -4.88 -21.94 19.66
CA ASP A 46 -5.17 -21.66 18.26
C ASP A 46 -4.73 -20.24 17.88
N VAL A 47 -4.09 -20.12 16.71
CA VAL A 47 -3.69 -18.84 16.12
C VAL A 47 -4.60 -18.53 14.94
N GLU A 48 -5.23 -17.36 14.97
CA GLU A 48 -6.01 -16.81 13.87
C GLU A 48 -5.41 -15.48 13.38
N ILE A 49 -5.29 -15.34 12.06
CA ILE A 49 -4.82 -14.11 11.42
C ILE A 49 -5.96 -13.53 10.58
N GLY A 50 -6.50 -12.39 11.00
CA GLY A 50 -7.56 -11.66 10.31
C GLY A 50 -7.02 -10.49 9.49
N SER A 51 -7.52 -10.30 8.27
CA SER A 51 -7.21 -9.12 7.45
C SER A 51 -8.19 -7.96 7.69
N ARG A 52 -7.84 -6.78 7.14
CA ARG A 52 -8.68 -5.58 7.12
C ARG A 52 -10.11 -5.75 6.59
N GLY A 53 -10.36 -6.75 5.74
CA GLY A 53 -11.68 -7.03 5.15
C GLY A 53 -12.37 -8.26 5.74
N ALA A 54 -11.95 -8.73 6.92
CA ALA A 54 -12.39 -9.97 7.55
C ALA A 54 -12.16 -11.24 6.72
N LYS A 55 -11.26 -11.19 5.72
CA LYS A 55 -10.81 -12.41 5.05
C LYS A 55 -9.76 -13.09 5.91
N PRO A 56 -9.89 -14.39 6.21
CA PRO A 56 -8.90 -15.12 6.98
C PRO A 56 -7.59 -15.20 6.19
N LEU A 57 -6.49 -14.80 6.84
CA LEU A 57 -5.13 -14.88 6.31
C LEU A 57 -4.38 -16.11 6.82
N THR A 58 -4.85 -16.74 7.90
CA THR A 58 -4.16 -17.82 8.63
C THR A 58 -3.51 -18.85 7.71
N ARG A 59 -4.27 -19.41 6.75
CA ARG A 59 -3.80 -20.48 5.86
C ARG A 59 -2.66 -20.08 4.91
N TYR A 60 -2.43 -18.79 4.71
CA TYR A 60 -1.44 -18.29 3.75
C TYR A 60 -0.07 -18.05 4.38
N PHE A 61 0.00 -18.07 5.72
CA PHE A 61 1.21 -17.78 6.50
C PHE A 61 1.44 -18.85 7.57
N PRO A 62 1.58 -20.14 7.18
CA PRO A 62 1.78 -21.23 8.13
C PRO A 62 3.04 -21.04 9.00
N GLU A 63 4.09 -20.43 8.46
CA GLU A 63 5.33 -20.13 9.19
C GLU A 63 5.11 -19.09 10.30
N LEU A 64 4.23 -18.10 10.08
CA LEU A 64 3.88 -17.13 11.11
C LEU A 64 2.98 -17.74 12.17
N VAL A 65 2.04 -18.61 11.77
CA VAL A 65 1.19 -19.37 12.71
C VAL A 65 2.05 -20.20 13.67
N GLU A 66 3.05 -20.92 13.15
CA GLU A 66 4.00 -21.66 13.97
C GLU A 66 4.83 -20.72 14.86
N ALA A 67 5.34 -19.61 14.32
CA ALA A 67 6.13 -18.65 15.06
C ALA A 67 5.34 -18.03 16.22
N PHE A 68 4.09 -17.61 16.00
CA PHE A 68 3.23 -17.05 17.06
C PHE A 68 3.01 -18.05 18.18
N ALA A 69 2.62 -19.29 17.85
CA ALA A 69 2.38 -20.33 18.85
C ALA A 69 3.63 -20.71 19.65
N ARG A 70 4.82 -20.59 19.05
CA ARG A 70 6.10 -20.96 19.67
C ARG A 70 6.74 -19.82 20.46
N LEU A 71 6.65 -18.58 19.97
CA LEU A 71 7.44 -17.45 20.47
C LEU A 71 6.64 -16.52 21.38
N LEU A 72 5.33 -16.37 21.19
CA LEU A 72 4.55 -15.49 22.05
C LEU A 72 4.50 -16.08 23.48
N PRO A 73 4.74 -15.26 24.52
CA PRO A 73 4.86 -15.79 25.88
C PRO A 73 3.51 -16.08 26.55
N GLU A 74 2.44 -15.43 26.07
CA GLU A 74 1.08 -15.56 26.62
C GLU A 74 0.00 -15.20 25.58
N PRO A 75 -1.26 -15.62 25.80
CA PRO A 75 -2.37 -15.28 24.92
C PRO A 75 -2.52 -13.77 24.69
N CYS A 76 -2.80 -13.37 23.45
CA CYS A 76 -2.90 -11.96 23.10
C CYS A 76 -3.68 -11.71 21.80
N LEU A 77 -4.09 -10.44 21.61
CA LEU A 77 -4.60 -9.92 20.34
C LEU A 77 -3.71 -8.75 19.88
N ILE A 78 -2.95 -8.95 18.80
CA ILE A 78 -1.96 -7.99 18.29
C ILE A 78 -2.42 -7.45 16.93
N ASP A 79 -2.23 -6.15 16.68
CA ASP A 79 -2.41 -5.53 15.36
C ASP A 79 -1.04 -5.18 14.76
N GLY A 80 -0.82 -5.58 13.52
CA GLY A 80 0.47 -5.45 12.85
C GLY A 80 0.37 -5.56 11.35
N GLU A 81 1.53 -5.60 10.70
CA GLU A 81 1.68 -5.75 9.26
C GLU A 81 2.50 -7.00 8.95
N ILE A 82 2.04 -7.80 7.98
CA ILE A 82 2.82 -8.89 7.40
C ILE A 82 3.57 -8.38 6.18
N GLY A 83 4.88 -8.59 6.15
CA GLY A 83 5.76 -8.24 5.04
C GLY A 83 6.63 -9.42 4.60
N VAL A 84 7.19 -9.37 3.39
CA VAL A 84 8.22 -10.32 2.94
C VAL A 84 9.51 -9.55 2.69
N PRO A 85 10.57 -9.77 3.48
CA PRO A 85 11.87 -9.16 3.20
C PRO A 85 12.50 -9.78 1.96
N LYS A 86 13.26 -8.97 1.22
CA LYS A 86 14.08 -9.40 0.09
C LYS A 86 15.37 -8.61 0.04
N GLY A 87 16.45 -9.26 -0.34
CA GLY A 87 17.80 -8.71 -0.35
C GLY A 87 18.68 -9.38 0.69
N GLU A 88 19.96 -9.01 0.69
CA GLU A 88 20.94 -9.48 1.67
C GLU A 88 20.74 -8.76 3.01
N PRO A 89 21.02 -9.41 4.16
CA PRO A 89 21.01 -8.75 5.46
C PRO A 89 21.79 -7.43 5.45
N GLY A 90 21.19 -6.36 5.99
CA GLY A 90 21.76 -5.00 5.93
C GLY A 90 21.48 -4.24 4.62
N SER A 91 20.73 -4.85 3.69
CA SER A 91 20.13 -4.17 2.52
C SER A 91 18.71 -4.65 2.20
N GLN A 92 18.03 -5.26 3.17
CA GLN A 92 16.73 -5.86 2.97
C GLN A 92 15.65 -4.79 2.78
N LYS A 93 14.63 -5.13 1.99
CA LYS A 93 13.45 -4.31 1.73
C LYS A 93 12.20 -5.17 1.73
N LEU A 94 11.06 -4.58 2.08
CA LEU A 94 9.78 -5.26 1.88
C LEU A 94 9.46 -5.38 0.39
N ASP A 95 9.23 -6.60 -0.07
CA ASP A 95 8.91 -6.92 -1.46
C ASP A 95 7.44 -7.29 -1.59
N TRP A 96 6.68 -6.32 -2.10
CA TRP A 96 5.24 -6.45 -2.34
C TRP A 96 4.91 -7.59 -3.31
N GLU A 97 5.73 -7.79 -4.35
CA GLU A 97 5.47 -8.82 -5.35
C GLU A 97 5.48 -10.21 -4.72
N SER A 98 6.53 -10.55 -3.98
CA SER A 98 6.64 -11.77 -3.18
C SER A 98 5.50 -11.91 -2.19
N LEU A 99 5.14 -10.85 -1.46
CA LEU A 99 4.02 -10.88 -0.52
C LEU A 99 2.70 -11.23 -1.23
N THR A 100 2.41 -10.64 -2.39
CA THR A 100 1.17 -10.94 -3.11
C THR A 100 1.14 -12.36 -3.68
N GLN A 101 2.30 -12.99 -3.94
CA GLN A 101 2.37 -14.38 -4.37
C GLN A 101 1.90 -15.36 -3.27
N ARG A 102 1.90 -14.94 -2.00
CA ARG A 102 1.44 -15.76 -0.87
C ARG A 102 -0.05 -16.08 -0.92
N ILE A 103 -0.86 -15.21 -1.51
CA ILE A 103 -2.30 -15.42 -1.65
C ILE A 103 -2.57 -16.39 -2.81
N HIS A 104 -2.30 -17.67 -2.57
CA HIS A 104 -2.39 -18.72 -3.58
C HIS A 104 -3.45 -19.79 -3.23
N PRO A 105 -4.21 -20.32 -4.21
CA PRO A 105 -5.18 -21.38 -3.96
C PRO A 105 -4.54 -22.69 -3.48
N ALA A 106 -3.43 -23.12 -4.09
CA ALA A 106 -2.77 -24.38 -3.77
C ALA A 106 -1.91 -24.27 -2.50
N ALA A 107 -2.21 -25.10 -1.48
CA ALA A 107 -1.48 -25.16 -0.23
C ALA A 107 0.00 -25.54 -0.41
N SER A 108 0.32 -26.43 -1.35
CA SER A 108 1.70 -26.81 -1.66
C SER A 108 2.56 -25.62 -2.11
N ARG A 109 1.99 -24.69 -2.87
CA ARG A 109 2.69 -23.46 -3.28
C ARG A 109 2.88 -22.52 -2.09
N VAL A 110 1.89 -22.40 -1.21
CA VAL A 110 1.99 -21.60 0.01
C VAL A 110 3.11 -22.13 0.90
N ASN A 111 3.14 -23.44 1.18
CA ASN A 111 4.16 -24.04 2.03
C ASN A 111 5.57 -23.87 1.43
N MET A 112 5.73 -24.07 0.12
CA MET A 112 7.02 -23.84 -0.53
C MET A 112 7.46 -22.37 -0.44
N LEU A 113 6.54 -21.41 -0.60
CA LEU A 113 6.85 -19.98 -0.43
C LEU A 113 7.14 -19.61 1.03
N ALA A 114 6.53 -20.30 2.01
CA ALA A 114 6.82 -20.15 3.43
C ALA A 114 8.26 -20.52 3.78
N GLU A 115 8.81 -21.52 3.10
CA GLU A 115 10.20 -21.96 3.28
C GLU A 115 11.20 -21.10 2.48
N THR A 116 10.84 -20.71 1.26
CA THR A 116 11.79 -20.07 0.32
C THR A 116 11.80 -18.54 0.40
N THR A 117 10.68 -17.94 0.79
CA THR A 117 10.50 -16.49 0.96
C THR A 117 9.63 -16.24 2.20
N PRO A 118 10.15 -16.54 3.40
CA PRO A 118 9.39 -16.45 4.64
C PRO A 118 8.90 -15.02 4.88
N ALA A 119 7.69 -14.89 5.39
CA ALA A 119 7.15 -13.61 5.81
C ALA A 119 7.62 -13.25 7.23
N MET A 120 7.59 -11.96 7.55
CA MET A 120 7.73 -11.42 8.90
C MET A 120 6.47 -10.70 9.35
N PHE A 121 6.32 -10.53 10.65
CA PHE A 121 5.26 -9.74 11.25
C PHE A 121 5.83 -8.56 12.03
N ILE A 122 5.38 -7.36 11.71
CA ILE A 122 5.74 -6.13 12.43
C ILE A 122 4.52 -5.66 13.22
N ALA A 123 4.59 -5.83 14.54
CA ALA A 123 3.55 -5.42 15.47
C ALA A 123 3.58 -3.92 15.73
N PHE A 124 2.40 -3.29 15.80
CA PHE A 124 2.28 -1.85 16.08
C PHE A 124 1.18 -1.46 17.08
N ASP A 125 0.32 -2.38 17.52
CA ASP A 125 -0.63 -2.15 18.60
C ASP A 125 -0.97 -3.48 19.33
N LEU A 126 -1.37 -3.40 20.59
CA LEU A 126 -1.81 -4.54 21.40
C LEU A 126 -3.22 -4.29 21.93
N LEU A 127 -4.15 -5.16 21.59
CA LEU A 127 -5.57 -4.99 21.88
C LEU A 127 -6.04 -5.83 23.06
N ALA A 128 -5.34 -6.94 23.35
CA ALA A 128 -5.57 -7.75 24.54
C ALA A 128 -4.30 -8.51 24.94
N ARG A 129 -4.15 -8.76 26.25
CA ARG A 129 -3.02 -9.52 26.85
C ARG A 129 -3.55 -10.38 28.00
N GLY A 130 -3.47 -11.70 27.85
CA GLY A 130 -4.16 -12.64 28.73
C GLY A 130 -5.65 -12.30 28.82
N ASP A 131 -6.17 -12.18 30.03
CA ASP A 131 -7.58 -11.83 30.27
C ASP A 131 -7.88 -10.31 30.22
N ARG A 132 -6.86 -9.47 29.99
CA ARG A 132 -7.02 -8.00 29.95
C ARG A 132 -7.38 -7.53 28.54
N ASP A 133 -8.54 -6.90 28.41
CA ASP A 133 -8.90 -6.08 27.24
C ASP A 133 -8.22 -4.72 27.35
N LEU A 134 -7.43 -4.36 26.34
CA LEU A 134 -6.68 -3.11 26.27
C LEU A 134 -7.30 -2.11 25.30
N GLN A 135 -8.36 -2.45 24.55
CA GLN A 135 -8.91 -1.56 23.53
C GLN A 135 -9.41 -0.23 24.12
N GLY A 136 -9.90 -0.22 25.35
CA GLY A 136 -10.31 0.98 26.08
C GLY A 136 -9.16 1.84 26.61
N GLU A 137 -7.93 1.30 26.66
CA GLU A 137 -6.76 1.98 27.20
C GLU A 137 -6.14 2.96 26.19
N PRO A 138 -5.49 4.04 26.65
CA PRO A 138 -4.71 4.94 25.80
C PRO A 138 -3.65 4.20 24.96
N PHE A 139 -3.38 4.68 23.75
CA PHE A 139 -2.36 4.09 22.87
C PHE A 139 -0.98 4.00 23.54
N SER A 140 -0.60 4.99 24.36
CA SER A 140 0.64 4.93 25.14
C SER A 140 0.73 3.70 26.04
N THR A 141 -0.38 3.31 26.69
CA THR A 141 -0.45 2.13 27.54
C THR A 141 -0.38 0.86 26.70
N ARG A 142 -1.19 0.77 25.63
CA ARG A 142 -1.19 -0.39 24.73
C ARG A 142 0.18 -0.63 24.10
N ARG A 143 0.89 0.45 23.73
CA ARG A 143 2.23 0.38 23.17
C ARG A 143 3.26 -0.09 24.20
N ALA A 144 3.20 0.39 25.43
CA ALA A 144 4.11 -0.09 26.49
C ALA A 144 3.91 -1.58 26.76
N GLU A 145 2.65 -2.04 26.82
CA GLU A 145 2.32 -3.47 26.97
C GLU A 145 2.77 -4.30 25.76
N LEU A 146 2.70 -3.75 24.53
CA LEU A 146 3.20 -4.42 23.33
C LEU A 146 4.72 -4.63 23.38
N VAL A 147 5.47 -3.58 23.74
CA VAL A 147 6.94 -3.64 23.82
C VAL A 147 7.37 -4.63 24.89
N ASP A 148 6.71 -4.62 26.06
CA ASP A 148 6.98 -5.58 27.13
C ASP A 148 6.64 -7.03 26.72
N LEU A 149 5.50 -7.25 26.05
CA LEU A 149 5.09 -8.58 25.59
C LEU A 149 6.07 -9.19 24.57
N LEU A 150 6.65 -8.35 23.71
CA LEU A 150 7.49 -8.78 22.59
C LEU A 150 8.99 -8.56 22.85
N ASP A 151 9.37 -8.16 24.08
CA ASP A 151 10.76 -7.92 24.45
C ASP A 151 11.62 -9.17 24.25
N GLY A 152 12.73 -9.02 23.52
CA GLY A 152 13.69 -10.09 23.25
C GLY A 152 13.18 -11.22 22.34
N LEU A 153 12.00 -11.09 21.71
CA LEU A 153 11.57 -12.08 20.72
C LEU A 153 12.47 -12.06 19.48
N PRO A 154 12.84 -13.22 18.93
CA PRO A 154 13.60 -13.28 17.70
C PRO A 154 12.70 -13.11 16.47
N ASP A 155 13.33 -13.00 15.30
CA ASP A 155 12.68 -13.19 14.01
C ASP A 155 11.77 -14.44 14.01
N PRO A 156 10.56 -14.39 13.40
CA PRO A 156 10.06 -13.37 12.47
C PRO A 156 9.08 -12.34 13.08
N ILE A 157 9.06 -12.15 14.40
CA ILE A 157 8.13 -11.24 15.09
C ILE A 157 8.91 -10.02 15.58
N HIS A 158 8.53 -8.84 15.12
CA HIS A 158 9.23 -7.59 15.39
C HIS A 158 8.25 -6.53 15.89
N VAL A 159 8.76 -5.52 16.60
CA VAL A 159 7.99 -4.33 16.97
C VAL A 159 8.37 -3.19 16.02
N THR A 160 7.38 -2.43 15.54
CA THR A 160 7.67 -1.23 14.72
C THR A 160 8.44 -0.20 15.53
N ARG A 161 9.38 0.50 14.90
CA ARG A 161 9.97 1.71 15.46
C ARG A 161 8.97 2.83 15.69
N THR A 162 9.16 3.62 16.74
CA THR A 162 8.35 4.81 17.02
C THR A 162 9.20 6.02 17.44
N THR A 163 8.68 7.22 17.23
CA THR A 163 9.25 8.48 17.76
C THR A 163 8.14 9.42 18.18
N ASN A 164 8.42 10.29 19.17
CA ASN A 164 7.55 11.42 19.51
C ASN A 164 8.11 12.75 18.93
N ASP A 165 9.26 12.71 18.26
CA ASP A 165 9.88 13.85 17.59
C ASP A 165 9.30 14.01 16.17
N PRO A 166 8.51 15.08 15.90
CA PRO A 166 7.96 15.32 14.57
C PRO A 166 9.03 15.57 13.51
N ASP A 167 10.19 16.15 13.87
CA ASP A 167 11.27 16.40 12.92
C ASP A 167 11.90 15.09 12.45
N LEU A 168 12.04 14.10 13.35
CA LEU A 168 12.47 12.76 12.99
C LEU A 168 11.44 12.05 12.11
N ALA A 169 10.15 12.21 12.41
CA ALA A 169 9.08 11.66 11.59
C ALA A 169 9.07 12.26 10.17
N GLU A 170 9.37 13.55 10.02
CA GLU A 170 9.54 14.18 8.70
C GLU A 170 10.75 13.62 7.95
N ARG A 171 11.88 13.40 8.64
CA ARG A 171 13.05 12.74 8.02
C ARG A 171 12.72 11.33 7.54
N TRP A 172 11.97 10.56 8.32
CA TRP A 172 11.53 9.22 7.91
C TRP A 172 10.70 9.23 6.62
N LEU A 173 9.88 10.26 6.38
CA LEU A 173 9.16 10.37 5.11
C LEU A 173 10.12 10.42 3.91
N ALA A 174 11.26 11.11 4.05
CA ALA A 174 12.25 11.27 2.99
C ALA A 174 13.20 10.07 2.87
N GLU A 175 13.54 9.44 3.99
CA GLU A 175 14.61 8.44 4.06
C GLU A 175 14.09 7.00 3.88
N PHE A 176 12.92 6.66 4.44
CA PHE A 176 12.49 5.27 4.59
C PHE A 176 11.76 4.67 3.39
N GLU A 177 11.45 5.47 2.37
CA GLU A 177 10.76 4.98 1.19
C GLU A 177 11.54 3.86 0.47
N GLY A 178 12.87 3.92 0.54
CA GLY A 178 13.74 2.91 -0.03
C GLY A 178 13.62 1.52 0.60
N ALA A 179 13.10 1.39 1.83
CA ALA A 179 12.97 0.11 2.56
C ALA A 179 11.66 -0.65 2.27
N GLY A 180 10.80 -0.11 1.40
CA GLY A 180 9.42 -0.62 1.25
C GLY A 180 8.49 -0.05 2.31
N LEU A 181 8.65 1.23 2.64
CA LEU A 181 7.74 1.98 3.52
C LEU A 181 7.06 3.07 2.70
N ASP A 182 5.78 3.32 2.98
CA ASP A 182 4.90 4.19 2.17
C ASP A 182 4.52 5.46 2.94
N GLY A 183 5.39 5.89 3.84
CA GLY A 183 5.26 7.12 4.62
C GLY A 183 5.29 6.89 6.13
N VAL A 184 4.53 7.69 6.87
CA VAL A 184 4.45 7.69 8.33
C VAL A 184 3.00 7.62 8.79
N VAL A 185 2.75 6.94 9.91
CA VAL A 185 1.49 6.98 10.64
C VAL A 185 1.69 7.76 11.93
N ALA A 186 0.85 8.76 12.17
CA ALA A 186 0.78 9.47 13.45
C ALA A 186 -0.44 8.97 14.25
N LYS A 187 -0.20 8.56 15.50
CA LYS A 187 -1.19 8.00 16.42
C LYS A 187 -1.34 8.89 17.65
N PRO A 188 -2.56 9.37 17.96
CA PRO A 188 -2.83 10.08 19.21
C PRO A 188 -2.54 9.20 20.43
N LEU A 189 -1.59 9.60 21.27
CA LEU A 189 -1.13 8.81 22.42
C LEU A 189 -2.23 8.55 23.46
N ALA A 190 -3.12 9.52 23.65
CA ALA A 190 -4.19 9.44 24.65
C ALA A 190 -5.45 8.72 24.16
N GLN A 191 -5.54 8.31 22.89
CA GLN A 191 -6.78 7.74 22.34
C GLN A 191 -6.88 6.22 22.54
N PRO A 192 -8.09 5.72 22.83
CA PRO A 192 -8.37 4.28 22.83
C PRO A 192 -8.28 3.71 21.42
N TYR A 193 -8.26 2.39 21.33
CA TYR A 193 -8.44 1.71 20.06
C TYR A 193 -9.89 1.90 19.59
N ALA A 194 -10.08 2.38 18.37
CA ALA A 194 -11.39 2.74 17.85
C ALA A 194 -11.71 1.95 16.56
N PRO A 195 -12.28 0.73 16.70
CA PRO A 195 -12.59 -0.13 15.56
C PRO A 195 -13.36 0.60 14.45
N ASN A 196 -12.88 0.48 13.21
CA ASN A 196 -13.47 1.08 12.01
C ASN A 196 -13.61 2.62 12.03
N LYS A 197 -12.96 3.33 12.98
CA LYS A 197 -12.93 4.79 13.02
C LYS A 197 -11.63 5.33 12.44
N ARG A 198 -11.69 6.50 11.81
CA ARG A 198 -10.53 7.21 11.24
C ARG A 198 -10.01 8.25 12.23
N THR A 199 -9.17 7.80 13.13
CA THR A 199 -8.66 8.57 14.28
C THR A 199 -7.14 8.74 14.23
N MET A 200 -6.44 7.86 13.51
CA MET A 200 -5.02 8.02 13.19
C MET A 200 -4.84 8.91 11.96
N PHE A 201 -3.61 9.37 11.74
CA PHE A 201 -3.23 10.13 10.56
C PHE A 201 -2.19 9.36 9.76
N LYS A 202 -2.35 9.31 8.44
CA LYS A 202 -1.32 8.78 7.53
C LYS A 202 -0.79 9.93 6.69
N ILE A 203 0.52 9.99 6.62
CA ILE A 203 1.29 10.99 5.88
C ILE A 203 2.10 10.23 4.85
N LYS A 204 1.99 10.65 3.59
CA LYS A 204 2.69 10.04 2.46
C LYS A 204 3.43 11.13 1.70
N HIS A 205 4.51 10.75 1.02
CA HIS A 205 5.09 11.63 0.01
C HIS A 205 4.06 11.89 -1.10
N ALA A 206 3.80 13.18 -1.36
CA ALA A 206 2.96 13.60 -2.47
C ALA A 206 3.84 13.67 -3.72
N ARG A 207 3.90 12.59 -4.49
CA ARG A 207 4.68 12.54 -5.73
C ARG A 207 3.77 12.89 -6.91
N THR A 208 4.28 13.69 -7.83
CA THR A 208 3.64 13.90 -9.12
C THR A 208 4.56 13.47 -10.26
N ALA A 209 3.94 13.05 -11.36
CA ALA A 209 4.60 12.80 -12.63
C ALA A 209 3.78 13.40 -13.75
N ASP A 210 4.46 14.00 -14.72
CA ASP A 210 3.91 14.38 -16.02
C ASP A 210 3.91 13.13 -16.91
N VAL A 211 2.71 12.70 -17.32
CA VAL A 211 2.48 11.46 -18.08
C VAL A 211 1.67 11.73 -19.35
N VAL A 212 1.87 10.89 -20.36
CA VAL A 212 1.18 10.99 -21.65
C VAL A 212 -0.07 10.13 -21.67
N ALA A 213 -1.19 10.65 -22.17
CA ALA A 213 -2.40 9.88 -22.42
C ALA A 213 -2.23 8.95 -23.63
N LEU A 214 -2.34 7.64 -23.41
CA LEU A 214 -2.17 6.60 -24.44
C LEU A 214 -3.47 6.16 -25.09
N GLY A 215 -4.55 6.26 -24.32
CA GLY A 215 -5.79 5.59 -24.63
C GLY A 215 -6.80 5.70 -23.51
N TYR A 216 -8.05 5.33 -23.76
CA TYR A 216 -9.04 5.21 -22.69
C TYR A 216 -9.86 3.94 -22.80
N ARG A 217 -10.27 3.40 -21.65
CA ARG A 217 -11.27 2.33 -21.58
C ARG A 217 -12.65 2.96 -21.44
N VAL A 218 -13.64 2.41 -22.11
CA VAL A 218 -15.04 2.81 -21.91
C VAL A 218 -15.50 2.36 -20.52
N HIS A 219 -16.29 3.19 -19.84
CA HIS A 219 -16.81 2.83 -18.53
C HIS A 219 -17.72 1.59 -18.61
N LYS A 220 -17.82 0.81 -17.52
CA LYS A 220 -18.65 -0.41 -17.45
C LYS A 220 -20.14 -0.19 -17.76
N SER A 221 -20.63 1.05 -17.70
CA SER A 221 -22.00 1.41 -18.12
C SER A 221 -22.17 1.50 -19.64
N GLY A 222 -21.09 1.35 -20.42
CA GLY A 222 -21.08 1.53 -21.87
C GLY A 222 -20.98 2.99 -22.33
N ALA A 223 -20.95 3.95 -21.41
CA ALA A 223 -20.94 5.39 -21.73
C ALA A 223 -19.82 6.13 -21.00
N GLY A 224 -19.11 6.98 -21.74
CA GLY A 224 -18.05 7.83 -21.20
C GLY A 224 -16.73 7.09 -20.91
N VAL A 225 -15.72 7.88 -20.56
CA VAL A 225 -14.38 7.39 -20.21
C VAL A 225 -14.40 6.70 -18.84
N GLY A 226 -14.09 5.41 -18.83
CA GLY A 226 -13.92 4.56 -17.65
C GLY A 226 -12.64 4.90 -16.89
N SER A 227 -11.52 4.78 -17.62
CA SER A 227 -10.17 5.08 -17.16
C SER A 227 -9.31 5.58 -18.32
N LEU A 228 -8.43 6.54 -18.07
CA LEU A 228 -7.43 7.01 -19.04
C LEU A 228 -6.12 6.26 -18.80
N LEU A 229 -5.61 5.57 -19.82
CA LEU A 229 -4.31 4.91 -19.79
C LEU A 229 -3.21 5.94 -19.96
N VAL A 230 -2.17 5.83 -19.13
CA VAL A 230 -1.07 6.79 -19.11
C VAL A 230 0.28 6.12 -19.28
N GLY A 231 1.22 6.85 -19.88
CA GLY A 231 2.54 6.34 -20.23
C GLY A 231 3.68 7.30 -20.02
N LEU A 232 4.87 6.73 -19.98
CA LEU A 232 6.16 7.42 -19.92
C LEU A 232 7.09 6.89 -21.00
N HIS A 233 7.95 7.76 -21.51
CA HIS A 233 8.97 7.42 -22.48
C HIS A 233 10.23 6.88 -21.79
N ASN A 234 10.84 5.85 -22.37
CA ASN A 234 12.19 5.41 -21.99
C ASN A 234 13.27 6.28 -22.66
N GLU A 235 14.54 5.90 -22.49
CA GLU A 235 15.66 6.64 -23.07
C GLU A 235 15.68 6.65 -24.60
N ASP A 236 15.18 5.57 -25.22
CA ASP A 236 15.08 5.41 -26.67
C ASP A 236 13.84 6.07 -27.28
N GLY A 237 13.03 6.78 -26.48
CA GLY A 237 11.78 7.42 -26.93
C GLY A 237 10.61 6.45 -27.11
N GLN A 238 10.70 5.21 -26.64
CA GLN A 238 9.59 4.26 -26.63
C GLN A 238 8.63 4.54 -25.48
N LEU A 239 7.33 4.56 -25.78
CA LEU A 239 6.28 4.90 -24.84
C LEU A 239 5.68 3.66 -24.17
N PHE A 240 5.82 3.57 -22.85
CA PHE A 240 5.35 2.44 -22.05
C PHE A 240 4.10 2.81 -21.25
N ASN A 241 3.13 1.89 -21.18
CA ASN A 241 1.97 2.08 -20.32
C ASN A 241 2.32 1.84 -18.85
N VAL A 242 2.40 2.91 -18.07
CA VAL A 242 2.79 2.85 -16.66
C VAL A 242 1.60 2.80 -15.70
N GLY A 243 0.37 2.97 -16.18
CA GLY A 243 -0.80 2.93 -15.31
C GLY A 243 -2.07 3.50 -15.92
N ALA A 244 -3.01 3.86 -15.05
CA ALA A 244 -4.25 4.49 -15.46
C ALA A 244 -4.79 5.46 -14.40
N VAL A 245 -5.49 6.48 -14.88
CA VAL A 245 -6.30 7.40 -14.09
C VAL A 245 -7.76 6.95 -14.16
N SER A 246 -8.47 6.94 -13.03
CA SER A 246 -9.90 6.59 -13.00
C SER A 246 -10.67 7.43 -11.97
N ALA A 247 -11.80 6.91 -11.46
CA ALA A 247 -12.66 7.58 -10.46
C ALA A 247 -13.28 8.93 -10.88
N TRP A 248 -13.52 9.12 -12.17
CA TRP A 248 -14.23 10.29 -12.70
C TRP A 248 -15.69 10.37 -12.24
N SER A 249 -16.19 11.60 -12.03
CA SER A 249 -17.63 11.87 -11.89
C SER A 249 -18.37 11.52 -13.19
N ASN A 250 -19.65 11.15 -13.12
CA ASN A 250 -20.43 10.78 -14.31
C ASN A 250 -20.38 11.86 -15.40
N GLN A 251 -20.50 13.12 -15.00
CA GLN A 251 -20.39 14.26 -15.90
C GLN A 251 -19.02 14.29 -16.60
N ARG A 252 -17.93 14.17 -15.84
CA ARG A 252 -16.57 14.22 -16.38
C ARG A 252 -16.28 13.09 -17.36
N ARG A 253 -16.85 11.90 -17.14
CA ARG A 253 -16.69 10.76 -18.06
C ARG A 253 -17.20 11.07 -19.45
N LEU A 254 -18.29 11.83 -19.57
CA LEU A 254 -18.89 12.20 -20.83
C LEU A 254 -18.09 13.30 -21.52
N GLU A 255 -17.73 14.36 -20.78
CA GLU A 255 -16.89 15.46 -21.29
C GLU A 255 -15.55 14.96 -21.85
N LEU A 256 -14.94 13.97 -21.19
CA LEU A 256 -13.69 13.37 -21.64
C LEU A 256 -13.82 12.67 -23.01
N VAL A 257 -15.00 12.19 -23.41
CA VAL A 257 -15.19 11.62 -24.75
C VAL A 257 -15.01 12.71 -25.80
N ASP A 258 -15.65 13.86 -25.59
CA ASP A 258 -15.59 14.98 -26.52
C ASP A 258 -14.20 15.62 -26.53
N GLU A 259 -13.58 15.81 -25.36
CA GLU A 259 -12.23 16.36 -25.25
C GLU A 259 -11.16 15.49 -25.93
N LEU A 260 -11.31 14.17 -25.87
CA LEU A 260 -10.34 13.22 -26.43
C LEU A 260 -10.65 12.81 -27.87
N ALA A 261 -11.86 13.08 -28.37
CA ALA A 261 -12.28 12.72 -29.72
C ALA A 261 -11.29 13.16 -30.82
N PRO A 262 -10.69 14.38 -30.79
CA PRO A 262 -9.70 14.79 -31.79
C PRO A 262 -8.43 13.93 -31.79
N LEU A 263 -8.11 13.29 -30.67
CA LEU A 263 -6.91 12.50 -30.46
C LEU A 263 -7.14 11.01 -30.74
N VAL A 264 -8.39 10.56 -30.89
CA VAL A 264 -8.69 9.15 -31.19
C VAL A 264 -8.05 8.76 -32.51
N GLN A 265 -7.23 7.71 -32.45
CA GLN A 265 -6.65 7.11 -33.65
C GLN A 265 -7.74 6.35 -34.39
N ARG A 266 -7.83 6.54 -35.70
CA ARG A 266 -8.76 5.85 -36.58
C ARG A 266 -8.03 5.03 -37.64
N ASP A 267 -8.62 3.94 -38.08
CA ASP A 267 -8.16 3.16 -39.23
C ASP A 267 -8.57 3.80 -40.56
N GLU A 268 -8.29 3.12 -41.66
CA GLU A 268 -8.52 3.63 -43.02
C GLU A 268 -10.02 3.77 -43.31
N GLU A 269 -10.85 2.96 -42.65
CA GLU A 269 -12.31 2.99 -42.71
C GLU A 269 -12.92 4.06 -41.79
N GLY A 270 -12.11 4.72 -40.95
CA GLY A 270 -12.56 5.75 -40.01
C GLY A 270 -13.06 5.21 -38.68
N GLU A 271 -12.93 3.92 -38.41
CA GLU A 271 -13.30 3.28 -37.14
C GLU A 271 -12.25 3.53 -36.06
N MET A 272 -12.67 3.52 -34.80
CA MET A 272 -11.75 3.77 -33.68
C MET A 272 -10.77 2.61 -33.52
N LYS A 273 -9.47 2.89 -33.60
CA LYS A 273 -8.44 1.88 -33.33
C LYS A 273 -8.49 1.46 -31.87
N LYS A 274 -8.59 0.16 -31.64
CA LYS A 274 -8.51 -0.44 -30.31
C LYS A 274 -7.13 -1.04 -30.05
N GLY A 275 -6.72 -1.03 -28.79
CA GLY A 275 -5.59 -1.81 -28.29
C GLY A 275 -6.05 -2.78 -27.22
N GLU A 276 -5.21 -3.76 -26.90
CA GLU A 276 -5.41 -4.67 -25.76
C GLU A 276 -4.41 -4.33 -24.66
N GLY A 277 -4.91 -4.20 -23.43
CA GLY A 277 -4.05 -4.01 -22.26
C GLY A 277 -3.50 -5.34 -21.73
N GLU A 278 -2.48 -5.24 -20.87
CA GLU A 278 -1.94 -6.42 -20.16
C GLU A 278 -3.01 -7.05 -19.25
N LYS A 279 -3.15 -8.38 -19.35
CA LYS A 279 -4.03 -9.16 -18.48
C LYS A 279 -3.31 -9.46 -17.16
N SER A 280 -3.88 -9.02 -16.04
CA SER A 280 -3.35 -9.33 -14.70
C SER A 280 -3.89 -10.67 -14.19
N ARG A 281 -3.04 -11.44 -13.47
CA ARG A 281 -3.41 -12.68 -12.76
C ARG A 281 -4.56 -12.54 -11.76
N PHE A 282 -4.82 -11.32 -11.29
CA PHE A 282 -5.92 -11.00 -10.36
C PHE A 282 -7.20 -10.54 -11.07
N SER A 283 -7.16 -10.37 -12.39
CA SER A 283 -8.34 -10.06 -13.19
C SER A 283 -9.06 -11.35 -13.57
N ALA A 284 -10.39 -11.31 -13.62
CA ALA A 284 -11.16 -12.41 -14.18
C ALA A 284 -10.69 -12.70 -15.62
N ALA A 285 -10.58 -13.97 -15.99
CA ALA A 285 -10.02 -14.40 -17.27
C ALA A 285 -10.76 -13.85 -18.49
N ASP A 286 -12.03 -13.47 -18.31
CA ASP A 286 -12.97 -12.90 -19.27
C ASP A 286 -13.04 -11.36 -19.25
N ARG A 287 -12.24 -10.69 -18.41
CA ARG A 287 -12.28 -9.23 -18.30
C ARG A 287 -11.81 -8.57 -19.60
N ASP A 288 -12.70 -7.79 -20.21
CA ASP A 288 -12.36 -6.95 -21.36
C ASP A 288 -11.24 -5.97 -20.99
N SER A 289 -10.10 -6.13 -21.66
CA SER A 289 -8.90 -5.32 -21.48
C SER A 289 -8.73 -4.28 -22.59
N SER A 290 -9.67 -4.25 -23.55
CA SER A 290 -9.62 -3.38 -24.71
C SER A 290 -9.71 -1.90 -24.32
N PHE A 291 -9.08 -1.06 -25.14
CA PHE A 291 -9.10 0.39 -24.98
C PHE A 291 -9.08 1.09 -26.33
N VAL A 292 -9.63 2.30 -26.39
CA VAL A 292 -9.54 3.19 -27.56
C VAL A 292 -8.17 3.85 -27.55
N LYS A 293 -7.41 3.73 -28.64
CA LYS A 293 -6.07 4.34 -28.78
C LYS A 293 -6.17 5.84 -29.02
N LEU A 294 -5.30 6.60 -28.37
CA LEU A 294 -5.12 8.02 -28.59
C LEU A 294 -3.76 8.29 -29.25
N ARG A 295 -3.66 9.36 -30.04
CA ARG A 295 -2.36 9.94 -30.40
C ARG A 295 -1.71 10.46 -29.11
N PRO A 296 -0.41 10.17 -28.86
CA PRO A 296 0.27 10.48 -27.61
C PRO A 296 0.63 11.98 -27.52
N GLU A 297 -0.37 12.85 -27.62
CA GLU A 297 -0.20 14.31 -27.70
C GLU A 297 -0.64 15.03 -26.42
N ARG A 298 -1.41 14.35 -25.55
CA ARG A 298 -2.00 14.97 -24.37
C ARG A 298 -1.22 14.59 -23.12
N VAL A 299 -0.69 15.60 -22.44
CA VAL A 299 0.01 15.44 -21.16
C VAL A 299 -0.89 15.82 -19.98
N LEU A 300 -0.78 15.05 -18.90
CA LEU A 300 -1.43 15.30 -17.63
C LEU A 300 -0.42 15.09 -16.50
N GLU A 301 -0.53 15.91 -15.46
CA GLU A 301 0.14 15.68 -14.20
C GLU A 301 -0.73 14.73 -13.37
N VAL A 302 -0.11 13.70 -12.81
CA VAL A 302 -0.77 12.70 -11.96
C VAL A 302 -0.08 12.59 -10.62
N ARG A 303 -0.86 12.44 -9.54
CA ARG A 303 -0.35 12.04 -8.23
C ARG A 303 -0.27 10.52 -8.14
N TYR A 304 0.87 10.01 -7.70
CA TYR A 304 1.10 8.58 -7.49
C TYR A 304 1.74 8.32 -6.14
N ASP A 305 1.51 7.11 -5.60
CA ASP A 305 2.06 6.72 -4.30
C ASP A 305 3.46 6.10 -4.49
N GLN A 306 3.53 4.97 -5.21
CA GLN A 306 4.76 4.21 -5.44
C GLN A 306 4.75 3.48 -6.77
N LEU A 307 5.93 3.01 -7.18
CA LEU A 307 6.12 2.13 -8.32
C LEU A 307 6.10 0.65 -7.91
N GLU A 308 5.66 -0.20 -8.82
CA GLU A 308 5.79 -1.65 -8.80
C GLU A 308 6.52 -2.05 -10.10
N GLY A 309 7.81 -2.37 -9.97
CA GLY A 309 8.71 -2.41 -11.12
C GLY A 309 8.80 -1.03 -11.79
N TRP A 310 8.37 -0.94 -13.04
CA TRP A 310 8.35 0.30 -13.83
C TRP A 310 6.94 0.93 -13.96
N ARG A 311 5.92 0.37 -13.29
CA ARG A 311 4.53 0.84 -13.36
C ARG A 311 4.11 1.50 -12.05
N PHE A 312 3.11 2.36 -12.08
CA PHE A 312 2.41 2.79 -10.87
C PHE A 312 1.66 1.61 -10.26
N ARG A 313 1.86 1.37 -8.96
CA ARG A 313 1.23 0.24 -8.26
C ARG A 313 -0.31 0.34 -8.22
N HIS A 314 -0.81 1.56 -8.04
CA HIS A 314 -2.24 1.84 -7.93
C HIS A 314 -2.71 2.72 -9.09
N THR A 315 -4.04 2.83 -9.25
CA THR A 315 -4.62 3.89 -10.09
C THR A 315 -4.14 5.25 -9.57
N VAL A 316 -3.53 6.03 -10.45
CA VAL A 316 -3.02 7.36 -10.14
C VAL A 316 -4.12 8.41 -10.19
N GLN A 317 -3.96 9.47 -9.43
CA GLN A 317 -4.94 10.53 -9.32
C GLN A 317 -4.65 11.63 -10.34
N PHE A 318 -5.67 12.06 -11.08
CA PHE A 318 -5.53 13.21 -11.96
C PHE A 318 -5.29 14.47 -11.13
N GLU A 319 -4.23 15.20 -11.45
CA GLU A 319 -4.01 16.54 -10.88
C GLU A 319 -4.56 17.60 -11.82
N ARG A 320 -3.96 17.69 -13.01
CA ARG A 320 -4.30 18.71 -14.00
C ARG A 320 -3.79 18.32 -15.38
N TRP A 321 -4.38 18.94 -16.41
CA TRP A 321 -3.80 18.91 -17.75
C TRP A 321 -2.53 19.76 -17.81
N ARG A 322 -1.56 19.34 -18.62
CA ARG A 322 -0.29 20.04 -18.83
C ARG A 322 -0.10 20.41 -20.30
N PRO A 323 -0.91 21.35 -20.84
CA PRO A 323 -0.76 21.80 -22.22
C PRO A 323 0.58 22.52 -22.46
N ASP A 324 1.27 22.88 -21.39
CA ASP A 324 2.60 23.49 -21.36
C ASP A 324 3.75 22.48 -21.50
N ARG A 325 3.46 21.17 -21.51
CA ARG A 325 4.47 20.10 -21.58
C ARG A 325 4.49 19.43 -22.95
N ASP A 326 5.70 19.17 -23.42
CA ASP A 326 5.95 18.30 -24.57
C ASP A 326 5.74 16.83 -24.15
N PRO A 327 4.88 16.05 -24.84
CA PRO A 327 4.71 14.62 -24.57
C PRO A 327 6.02 13.82 -24.55
N GLU A 328 6.98 14.12 -25.42
CA GLU A 328 8.26 13.39 -25.48
C GLU A 328 9.14 13.64 -24.24
N SER A 329 8.93 14.77 -23.55
CA SER A 329 9.63 15.09 -22.29
C SER A 329 9.14 14.29 -21.08
N CYS A 330 8.01 13.59 -21.20
CA CYS A 330 7.45 12.76 -20.12
C CYS A 330 8.21 11.43 -20.01
N ARG A 331 9.40 11.44 -19.40
CA ARG A 331 10.33 10.30 -19.33
C ARG A 331 10.38 9.65 -17.95
N PHE A 332 10.96 8.45 -17.84
CA PHE A 332 11.11 7.73 -16.56
C PHE A 332 12.06 8.41 -15.55
N ASP A 333 13.02 9.21 -16.02
CA ASP A 333 14.01 9.91 -15.19
C ASP A 333 13.40 10.99 -14.29
N GLN A 334 12.17 11.43 -14.57
CA GLN A 334 11.42 12.32 -13.70
C GLN A 334 10.93 11.64 -12.41
N LEU A 335 10.87 10.31 -12.41
CA LEU A 335 10.37 9.56 -11.25
C LEU A 335 11.47 9.49 -10.21
N GLU A 336 11.20 10.06 -9.03
CA GLU A 336 12.12 10.01 -7.90
C GLU A 336 12.36 8.55 -7.46
N SER A 337 13.57 8.04 -7.70
CA SER A 337 14.06 6.82 -7.07
C SER A 337 14.71 7.18 -5.73
N VAL A 338 14.00 6.92 -4.64
CA VAL A 338 14.54 7.18 -3.30
C VAL A 338 15.62 6.15 -2.99
N SER A 339 16.74 6.62 -2.44
CA SER A 339 17.85 5.79 -1.98
C SER A 339 17.37 4.69 -1.03
N ALA A 340 17.90 3.49 -1.24
CA ALA A 340 17.61 2.32 -0.42
C ALA A 340 17.99 2.57 1.05
N TYR A 341 17.04 2.41 1.96
CA TYR A 341 17.27 2.28 3.40
C TYR A 341 17.14 0.80 3.77
N ASP A 342 17.89 0.34 4.78
CA ASP A 342 17.81 -1.07 5.22
C ASP A 342 16.59 -1.29 6.14
N LEU A 343 15.93 -2.43 5.95
CA LEU A 343 14.78 -2.83 6.76
C LEU A 343 15.12 -3.03 8.24
N GLY A 344 16.34 -3.45 8.57
CA GLY A 344 16.78 -3.61 9.96
C GLY A 344 16.79 -2.29 10.73
N ASP A 345 17.03 -1.18 10.06
CA ASP A 345 17.06 0.14 10.69
C ASP A 345 15.66 0.71 10.98
N VAL A 346 14.57 0.03 10.63
CA VAL A 346 13.19 0.47 10.90
C VAL A 346 12.42 -0.44 11.86
N LEU A 347 13.08 -1.52 12.30
CA LEU A 347 12.63 -2.41 13.38
C LEU A 347 13.24 -1.93 14.71
N ASP A 348 12.52 -2.15 15.80
CA ASP A 348 12.97 -1.84 17.18
C ASP A 348 13.35 -3.11 17.96
#